data_AF-A0A5C5UIS7-F1
#
_entry.id   AF-A0A5C5UIS7-F1
#
_cell.length_a   1.000
_cell.length_b   1.000
_cell.length_c   1.000
_cell.angle_alpha   90.00
_cell.angle_beta   90.00
_cell.angle_gamma   90.00
#
_symmetry.space_group_name_H-M   'P 1'
#
loop_
_entity.id
_entity.type
_entity.pdbx_description
1 polymer ?
#
loop_
_entity_poly.entity_id
_entity_poly.type
_entity_poly.pdbx_seq_one_letter_code
_entity_poly.pdbx_strand_id
1 'polypeptide(L)'
;MSAATTAPHKSHAASSVVVPEWFDLKTAGKILSVSPLHVRILARDSVLRSRADNKTIMVCAKDVLAYRPQAQAAQREFAFDVAHVENLRSRIIDHFA
;
A
#
# COMPACT_ATOMS: atom_id res chain seq x y z
N MET A 1 42.94 24.77 -33.75
CA MET A 1 41.55 24.34 -34.03
C MET A 1 41.19 23.33 -32.96
N SER A 2 40.36 23.73 -31.99
CA SER A 2 40.04 22.93 -30.80
C SER A 2 38.99 21.87 -31.14
N ALA A 3 39.33 20.59 -30.96
CA ALA A 3 38.37 19.50 -31.01
C ALA A 3 37.79 19.30 -29.61
N ALA A 4 36.54 19.73 -29.42
CA ALA A 4 35.78 19.45 -28.22
C ALA A 4 35.27 18.00 -28.28
N THR A 5 35.88 17.11 -27.50
CA THR A 5 35.36 15.77 -27.25
C THR A 5 34.13 15.88 -26.36
N THR A 6 32.95 15.77 -26.97
CA THR A 6 31.68 15.62 -26.26
C THR A 6 31.59 14.20 -25.70
N ALA A 7 31.66 14.07 -24.38
CA ALA A 7 31.37 12.82 -23.68
C ALA A 7 29.92 12.39 -23.97
N PRO A 8 29.64 11.08 -24.15
CA PRO A 8 28.26 10.63 -24.29
C PRO A 8 27.54 10.85 -22.96
N HIS A 9 26.53 11.72 -22.98
CA HIS A 9 25.54 11.79 -21.91
C HIS A 9 24.94 10.40 -21.72
N LYS A 10 25.24 9.79 -20.57
CA LYS A 10 24.57 8.59 -20.08
C LYS A 10 23.09 8.94 -19.91
N SER A 11 22.29 8.69 -20.94
CA SER A 11 20.84 8.77 -20.83
C SER A 11 20.45 7.74 -19.77
N HIS A 12 19.96 8.24 -18.63
CA HIS A 12 19.17 7.41 -17.74
C HIS A 12 17.96 6.96 -18.56
N ALA A 13 18.03 5.76 -19.12
CA ALA A 13 16.88 5.11 -19.69
C ALA A 13 15.84 5.08 -18.56
N ALA A 14 14.79 5.89 -18.70
CA ALA A 14 13.63 5.81 -17.85
C ALA A 14 13.09 4.39 -18.04
N SER A 15 13.46 3.48 -17.14
CA SER A 15 12.87 2.16 -17.07
C SER A 15 11.40 2.39 -16.79
N SER A 16 10.59 2.33 -17.84
CA SER A 16 9.14 2.36 -17.75
C SER A 16 8.73 1.27 -16.77
N VAL A 17 8.36 1.65 -15.55
CA VAL A 17 7.84 0.71 -14.55
C VAL A 17 6.50 0.22 -15.08
N VAL A 18 6.48 -0.99 -15.63
CA VAL A 18 5.26 -1.63 -16.10
C VAL A 18 4.50 -2.11 -14.86
N VAL A 19 3.43 -1.40 -14.52
CA VAL A 19 2.51 -1.83 -13.46
C VAL A 19 1.62 -2.93 -14.03
N PRO A 20 1.61 -4.14 -13.45
CA PRO A 20 0.72 -5.19 -13.91
C PRO A 20 -0.74 -4.77 -13.65
N GLU A 21 -1.65 -5.19 -14.52
CA GLU A 21 -3.08 -4.84 -14.41
C GLU A 21 -3.75 -5.50 -13.20
N TRP A 22 -3.21 -6.62 -12.73
CA TRP A 22 -3.76 -7.43 -11.66
C TRP A 22 -2.67 -7.81 -10.65
N PHE A 23 -3.00 -7.74 -9.36
CA PHE A 23 -2.12 -8.17 -8.26
C PHE A 23 -2.68 -9.40 -7.56
N ASP A 24 -1.80 -10.27 -7.09
CA ASP A 24 -2.19 -11.28 -6.11
C ASP A 24 -2.52 -10.62 -4.75
N LEU A 25 -3.24 -11.35 -3.88
CA LEU A 25 -3.63 -10.83 -2.56
C LEU A 25 -2.43 -10.40 -1.72
N LYS A 26 -1.28 -11.08 -1.87
CA LYS A 26 -0.06 -10.80 -1.11
C LYS A 26 0.57 -9.48 -1.52
N THR A 27 0.67 -9.20 -2.82
CA THR A 27 1.20 -7.94 -3.35
C THR A 27 0.27 -6.79 -3.05
N ALA A 28 -1.04 -6.96 -3.25
CA ALA A 28 -2.02 -5.94 -2.89
C ALA A 28 -1.99 -5.61 -1.39
N GLY A 29 -1.84 -6.61 -0.53
CA GLY A 29 -1.71 -6.42 0.92
C GLY A 29 -0.49 -5.58 1.28
N LYS A 30 0.66 -5.82 0.64
CA LYS A 30 1.87 -5.00 0.82
C LYS A 30 1.67 -3.54 0.39
N ILE A 31 0.96 -3.30 -0.71
CA ILE A 31 0.73 -1.94 -1.24
C ILE A 31 -0.18 -1.14 -0.30
N LEU A 32 -1.21 -1.79 0.24
CA LEU A 32 -2.18 -1.21 1.15
C LEU A 32 -1.73 -1.24 2.62
N SER A 33 -0.60 -1.89 2.92
CA SER A 33 -0.13 -2.17 4.28
C SER A 33 -1.19 -2.88 5.15
N VAL A 34 -1.88 -3.86 4.57
CA VAL A 34 -2.89 -4.70 5.25
C VAL A 34 -2.63 -6.18 5.03
N SER A 35 -3.23 -7.04 5.84
CA SER A 35 -3.10 -8.49 5.68
C SER A 35 -3.75 -8.98 4.36
N PRO A 36 -3.24 -10.05 3.73
CA PRO A 36 -3.86 -10.64 2.54
C PRO A 36 -5.32 -11.08 2.80
N LEU A 37 -5.65 -11.45 4.04
CA LEU A 37 -7.02 -11.77 4.44
C LEU A 37 -7.93 -10.54 4.33
N HIS A 38 -7.46 -9.38 4.77
CA HIS A 38 -8.21 -8.14 4.65
C HIS A 38 -8.47 -7.78 3.18
N VAL A 39 -7.47 -7.94 2.30
CA VAL A 39 -7.66 -7.74 0.85
C VAL A 39 -8.71 -8.71 0.29
N ARG A 40 -8.73 -9.96 0.75
CA ARG A 40 -9.75 -10.94 0.33
C ARG A 40 -11.15 -10.51 0.76
N ILE A 41 -11.30 -9.92 1.94
CA ILE A 41 -12.58 -9.37 2.40
C ILE A 41 -13.01 -8.20 1.51
N LEU A 42 -12.11 -7.25 1.23
CA LEU A 42 -12.40 -6.13 0.31
C LEU A 42 -12.81 -6.60 -1.09
N ALA A 43 -12.19 -7.66 -1.60
CA ALA A 43 -12.57 -8.29 -2.86
C ALA A 43 -13.95 -8.97 -2.79
N ARG A 44 -14.26 -9.67 -1.70
CA ARG A 44 -15.57 -10.32 -1.47
C ARG A 44 -16.69 -9.29 -1.37
N ASP A 45 -16.42 -8.17 -0.70
CA ASP A 45 -17.39 -7.10 -0.47
C ASP A 45 -17.47 -6.12 -1.66
N SER A 46 -16.90 -6.50 -2.81
CA SER A 46 -16.92 -5.72 -4.08
C SER A 46 -16.27 -4.33 -4.01
N VAL A 47 -15.47 -4.05 -2.97
CA VAL A 47 -14.68 -2.82 -2.86
C VAL A 47 -13.53 -2.81 -3.87
N LEU A 48 -12.90 -3.98 -4.06
CA LEU A 48 -11.86 -4.19 -5.07
C LEU A 48 -12.38 -5.17 -6.12
N ARG A 49 -12.29 -4.82 -7.41
CA ARG A 49 -12.60 -5.80 -8.46
C ARG A 49 -11.62 -6.95 -8.37
N SER A 50 -12.16 -8.17 -8.40
CA SER A 50 -11.37 -9.39 -8.32
C SER A 50 -11.72 -10.36 -9.44
N ARG A 51 -10.77 -11.23 -9.76
CA ARG A 51 -10.95 -12.36 -10.67
C ARG A 51 -10.21 -13.58 -10.14
N ALA A 52 -10.65 -14.76 -10.53
CA ALA A 52 -9.92 -15.99 -10.27
C ALA A 52 -8.97 -16.28 -11.45
N ASP A 53 -7.72 -16.62 -11.15
CA ASP A 53 -6.72 -17.08 -12.12
C ASP A 53 -6.03 -18.32 -11.56
N ASN A 54 -6.25 -19.49 -12.18
CA ASN A 54 -5.61 -20.75 -11.82
C ASN A 54 -5.57 -21.03 -10.30
N LYS A 55 -6.73 -20.92 -9.63
CA LYS A 55 -6.94 -21.09 -8.17
C LYS A 55 -6.39 -19.97 -7.27
N THR A 56 -5.86 -18.89 -7.83
CA THR A 56 -5.48 -17.68 -7.09
C THR A 56 -6.51 -16.57 -7.31
N ILE A 57 -6.79 -15.79 -6.26
CA ILE A 57 -7.63 -14.60 -6.37
C ILE A 57 -6.69 -13.43 -6.69
N MET A 58 -6.99 -12.75 -7.78
CA MET A 58 -6.29 -11.56 -8.25
C MET A 58 -7.21 -10.36 -8.05
N VAL A 59 -6.65 -9.21 -7.69
CA VAL A 59 -7.37 -7.94 -7.55
C VAL A 59 -6.85 -6.90 -8.54
N CYS A 60 -7.74 -6.04 -9.03
CA CYS A 60 -7.38 -5.04 -10.03
C CYS A 60 -6.41 -4.00 -9.46
N ALA A 61 -5.29 -3.79 -10.14
CA ALA A 61 -4.25 -2.87 -9.70
C ALA A 61 -4.74 -1.42 -9.59
N LYS A 62 -5.61 -0.98 -10.50
CA LYS A 62 -6.18 0.38 -10.47
C LYS A 62 -6.99 0.62 -9.19
N ASP A 63 -7.80 -0.35 -8.80
CA ASP A 63 -8.65 -0.23 -7.61
C ASP A 63 -7.81 -0.27 -6.34
N VAL A 64 -6.80 -1.15 -6.28
CA VAL A 64 -5.84 -1.21 -5.16
C VAL A 64 -5.11 0.12 -4.99
N LEU A 65 -4.63 0.73 -6.07
CA LEU A 65 -3.93 2.00 -6.00
C LEU A 65 -4.88 3.16 -5.64
N ALA A 66 -6.12 3.15 -6.14
CA ALA A 66 -7.14 4.13 -5.79
C ALA A 66 -7.60 4.03 -4.32
N TYR A 67 -7.61 2.82 -3.75
CA TYR A 67 -7.99 2.58 -2.35
C TYR A 67 -6.90 2.97 -1.34
N ARG A 68 -5.66 3.14 -1.80
CA ARG A 68 -4.50 3.42 -0.93
C ARG A 68 -4.68 4.61 0.03
N PRO A 69 -5.23 5.77 -0.38
CA PRO A 69 -5.43 6.90 0.54
C PRO A 69 -6.41 6.57 1.68
N GLN A 70 -7.46 5.79 1.39
CA GLN A 70 -8.44 5.37 2.40
C GLN A 70 -7.80 4.40 3.40
N ALA A 71 -7.02 3.44 2.93
CA ALA A 71 -6.26 2.53 3.79
C ALA A 71 -5.28 3.30 4.72
N GLN A 72 -4.61 4.32 4.19
CA GLN A 72 -3.70 5.16 4.99
C GLN A 72 -4.44 6.03 6.02
N ALA A 73 -5.62 6.56 5.68
CA ALA A 73 -6.44 7.33 6.61
C ALA A 73 -6.90 6.47 7.79
N ALA A 74 -7.47 5.30 7.51
CA ALA A 74 -7.90 4.35 8.54
C ALA A 74 -6.73 3.90 9.45
N GLN A 75 -5.53 3.71 8.90
CA GLN A 75 -4.34 3.40 9.69
C GLN A 75 -3.93 4.52 10.63
N ARG A 76 -4.05 5.78 10.19
CA ARG A 76 -3.73 6.95 11.02
C ARG A 76 -4.75 7.14 12.14
N GLU A 77 -6.02 6.97 11.85
CA GLU A 77 -7.10 7.01 12.84
C GLU A 77 -6.89 5.94 13.91
N PHE A 78 -6.66 4.70 13.50
CA PHE A 78 -6.38 3.61 14.43
C PHE A 78 -5.13 3.88 15.30
N ALA A 79 -4.04 4.38 14.70
CA ALA A 79 -2.84 4.72 15.46
C ALA A 79 -3.09 5.84 16.48
N PHE A 80 -3.92 6.83 16.12
CA PHE A 80 -4.32 7.90 17.03
C PHE A 80 -5.15 7.37 18.20
N ASP A 81 -6.14 6.51 17.93
CA ASP A 81 -6.99 5.90 18.94
C ASP A 81 -6.17 5.06 19.94
N VAL A 82 -5.24 4.23 19.44
CA VAL A 82 -4.36 3.43 20.29
C VAL A 82 -3.49 4.32 21.16
N ALA A 83 -2.86 5.36 20.59
CA ALA A 83 -2.03 6.28 21.36
C ALA A 83 -2.85 7.02 22.44
N HIS A 84 -4.10 7.37 22.14
CA HIS A 84 -4.99 8.00 23.11
C HIS A 84 -5.35 7.05 24.26
N VAL A 85 -5.64 5.79 23.95
CA VAL A 85 -5.94 4.75 24.96
C VAL A 85 -4.73 4.46 25.84
N GLU A 86 -3.52 4.38 25.27
CA GLU A 86 -2.29 4.18 26.05
C GLU A 86 -2.00 5.34 26.99
N ASN A 87 -2.23 6.58 26.55
CA ASN A 87 -2.09 7.77 27.39
C ASN A 87 -3.12 7.79 28.54
N LEU A 88 -4.37 7.45 28.25
CA LEU A 88 -5.39 7.29 29.30
C LEU A 88 -4.97 6.22 30.32
N ARG A 89 -4.45 5.09 29.85
CA ARG A 89 -3.98 4.00 30.71
C ARG A 89 -2.81 4.43 31.60
N SER A 90 -1.82 5.14 31.06
CA SER A 90 -0.68 5.61 31.86
C SER A 90 -1.12 6.60 32.94
N ARG A 91 -2.01 7.56 32.60
CA ARG A 91 -2.54 8.54 33.56
C ARG A 91 -3.35 7.92 34.68
N ILE A 92 -4.11 6.86 34.41
CA ILE A 92 -4.84 6.12 35.44
C ILE A 92 -3.85 5.41 36.38
N ILE A 93 -2.85 4.72 35.84
CA ILE A 93 -1.84 4.03 36.65
C ILE A 93 -1.10 5.03 37.55
N ASP A 94 -0.67 6.18 37.02
CA ASP A 94 0.02 7.21 37.79
C ASP A 94 -0.85 7.88 38.87
N HIS A 95 -2.19 7.85 38.72
CA HIS A 95 -3.10 8.41 39.72
C HIS A 95 -3.39 7.42 40.86
N PHE A 96 -3.22 6.12 40.63
CA PHE A 96 -3.47 5.06 41.61
C PHE A 96 -2.19 4.38 42.15
N ALA A 97 -1.02 4.85 41.75
CA ALA A 97 0.30 4.47 42.29
C ALA A 97 0.78 5.51 43.32
#